data_AF-A0A661GA85-F1
#
_entry.id   AF-A0A661GA85-F1
#
_cell.length_a   1.000
_cell.length_b   1.000
_cell.length_c   1.000
_cell.angle_alpha   90.00
_cell.angle_beta   90.00
_cell.angle_gamma   90.00
#
_symmetry.space_group_name_H-M   'P 1'
#
loop_
_entity.id
_entity.type
_entity.pdbx_description
1 polymer ?
#
loop_
_entity_poly.entity_id
_entity_poly.type
_entity_poly.pdbx_seq_one_letter_code
_entity_poly.pdbx_strand_id
1 'polypeptide(L)'
;MKPVLNRAVALLIASLCVFASGGLSAQQPINASYFRQVEAQAAQRYDQFEERFREFIRVVDDSLALRRDAIGLFTALHAKLSGESHFTAANQRSLQANLERYRQNRADLEAILDAYSAYSSEDVIIEFPTAEPSSSEDIERFLGFDETALLINPADDLGRLMILEIKMWLAAKLLLFDNYVVVLVRYLKNSELRRQFDLVNVDPEGKRFLVSMTEELSDLDKYKRTVSMVRLVQEIQEYERSNPASELARDKDDAYLDALIEGSYAYHRIPVLTAMEREEIVGAIGRNEFHDDVINLTDAATYELSKFFGNAIGLYEERKGKLYGMPGEQQDRVTAKLQPLDILFEKTPFRLTDLFIPGHWGHVAIWVGDRDAIPELKRLGVWQELPRIEAEARSNFGYDGPSFQAAIESNHGVLEALRTGVELNTFARCINN
;
A
#
# COMPACT_ATOMS: atom_id res chain seq x y z
N MET A 1 7.93 -7.74 -35.19
CA MET A 1 7.00 -7.67 -34.05
C MET A 1 7.56 -8.25 -32.74
N LYS A 2 8.37 -9.34 -32.74
CA LYS A 2 9.19 -9.78 -31.58
C LYS A 2 9.99 -8.67 -30.84
N PRO A 3 10.58 -7.65 -31.51
CA PRO A 3 11.39 -6.64 -30.83
C PRO A 3 10.58 -5.68 -29.95
N VAL A 4 9.33 -5.40 -30.31
CA VAL A 4 8.44 -4.46 -29.60
C VAL A 4 7.86 -5.12 -28.35
N LEU A 5 7.59 -6.43 -28.41
CA LEU A 5 7.16 -7.21 -27.26
C LEU A 5 8.28 -7.41 -26.24
N ASN A 6 9.49 -7.72 -26.72
CA ASN A 6 10.68 -7.76 -25.88
C ASN A 6 10.94 -6.41 -25.24
N ARG A 7 10.79 -5.29 -25.98
CA ARG A 7 10.88 -3.94 -25.40
C ARG A 7 9.80 -3.65 -24.38
N ALA A 8 8.53 -4.05 -24.56
CA ALA A 8 7.45 -3.70 -23.64
C ALA A 8 7.51 -4.48 -22.31
N VAL A 9 7.97 -5.73 -22.33
CA VAL A 9 8.16 -6.55 -21.12
C VAL A 9 9.54 -6.32 -20.49
N ALA A 10 10.57 -6.05 -21.30
CA ALA A 10 11.83 -5.50 -20.80
C ALA A 10 11.58 -4.12 -20.20
N LEU A 11 10.79 -3.24 -20.83
CA LEU A 11 10.27 -2.02 -20.22
C LEU A 11 9.36 -2.33 -19.05
N LEU A 12 8.64 -3.46 -18.98
CA LEU A 12 7.88 -3.79 -17.78
C LEU A 12 8.82 -3.97 -16.62
N ILE A 13 9.71 -4.92 -16.75
CA ILE A 13 10.67 -5.21 -15.72
C ILE A 13 11.52 -3.96 -15.49
N ALA A 14 12.07 -3.34 -16.52
CA ALA A 14 12.84 -2.09 -16.50
C ALA A 14 12.07 -0.86 -15.96
N SER A 15 10.76 -0.77 -16.03
CA SER A 15 9.98 0.34 -15.45
C SER A 15 9.61 0.08 -14.01
N LEU A 16 9.34 -1.18 -13.63
CA LEU A 16 9.46 -1.59 -12.23
C LEU A 16 10.84 -1.20 -11.71
N CYS A 17 11.83 -1.11 -12.64
CA CYS A 17 13.22 -0.86 -12.37
C CYS A 17 13.73 0.62 -12.36
N VAL A 18 13.14 1.57 -13.08
CA VAL A 18 13.75 2.93 -13.19
C VAL A 18 13.25 3.89 -12.09
N PHE A 19 14.13 4.27 -11.16
CA PHE A 19 14.77 5.60 -11.03
C PHE A 19 15.54 5.64 -9.71
N ALA A 20 16.83 5.93 -9.80
CA ALA A 20 17.60 6.60 -8.76
C ALA A 20 17.94 7.99 -9.31
N SER A 21 18.04 8.98 -8.44
CA SER A 21 18.36 10.40 -8.67
C SER A 21 17.17 11.36 -8.90
N GLY A 22 16.29 11.42 -7.91
CA GLY A 22 15.44 12.59 -7.67
C GLY A 22 15.92 13.36 -6.44
N GLY A 23 16.80 14.34 -6.65
CA GLY A 23 17.10 15.45 -5.74
C GLY A 23 17.25 15.15 -4.25
N LEU A 24 18.47 14.80 -3.81
CA LEU A 24 18.92 15.12 -2.46
C LEU A 24 18.82 16.65 -2.28
N SER A 25 17.68 17.12 -1.75
CA SER A 25 17.71 18.37 -0.99
C SER A 25 18.72 18.12 0.12
N ALA A 26 19.69 19.03 0.30
CA ALA A 26 20.67 18.91 1.35
C ALA A 26 19.93 18.77 2.69
N GLN A 27 19.79 17.53 3.17
CA GLN A 27 19.20 17.23 4.47
C GLN A 27 20.08 17.96 5.49
N GLN A 28 19.44 18.79 6.33
CA GLN A 28 20.13 19.30 7.50
C GLN A 28 20.74 18.11 8.26
N PRO A 29 21.96 18.24 8.79
CA PRO A 29 22.58 17.17 9.56
C PRO A 29 21.62 16.76 10.69
N ILE A 30 21.26 15.49 10.70
CA ILE A 30 20.37 14.89 11.70
C ILE A 30 21.20 14.77 12.98
N ASN A 31 20.91 15.63 13.96
CA ASN A 31 21.58 15.69 15.26
C ASN A 31 20.54 15.91 16.37
N ALA A 32 20.89 15.94 17.66
CA ALA A 32 19.88 16.13 18.69
C ALA A 32 19.23 17.53 18.64
N SER A 33 19.77 18.50 17.88
CA SER A 33 19.05 19.77 17.64
C SER A 33 17.85 19.58 16.70
N TYR A 34 17.94 18.67 15.72
CA TYR A 34 16.81 18.26 14.88
C TYR A 34 15.72 17.61 15.74
N PHE A 35 16.08 16.65 16.59
CA PHE A 35 15.12 15.95 17.45
C PHE A 35 14.56 16.84 18.58
N ARG A 36 15.34 17.77 19.14
CA ARG A 36 14.83 18.76 20.12
C ARG A 36 13.87 19.79 19.52
N GLN A 37 14.08 20.21 18.27
CA GLN A 37 13.10 21.04 17.55
C GLN A 37 11.80 20.29 17.31
N VAL A 38 11.93 18.99 17.03
CA VAL A 38 10.82 18.04 16.86
C VAL A 38 10.05 17.81 18.17
N GLU A 39 10.73 17.64 19.30
CA GLU A 39 10.13 17.51 20.64
C GLU A 39 9.25 18.71 21.01
N ALA A 40 9.73 19.93 20.70
CA ALA A 40 9.01 21.17 20.97
C ALA A 40 7.70 21.34 20.17
N GLN A 41 7.46 20.50 19.16
CA GLN A 41 6.33 20.58 18.23
C GLN A 41 5.50 19.28 18.18
N ALA A 42 5.49 18.48 19.26
CA ALA A 42 4.84 17.17 19.31
C ALA A 42 3.40 17.13 18.76
N ALA A 43 2.55 18.12 19.10
CA ALA A 43 1.17 18.20 18.60
C ALA A 43 1.09 18.38 17.08
N GLN A 44 1.93 19.26 16.51
CA GLN A 44 2.00 19.48 15.07
C GLN A 44 2.55 18.24 14.34
N ARG A 45 3.48 17.52 14.98
CA ARG A 45 4.02 16.27 14.44
C ARG A 45 2.96 15.17 14.39
N TYR A 46 2.09 15.10 15.38
CA TYR A 46 0.97 14.15 15.38
C TYR A 46 0.01 14.40 14.21
N ASP A 47 -0.38 15.65 13.96
CA ASP A 47 -1.22 16.01 12.80
C ASP A 47 -0.56 15.63 11.46
N GLN A 48 0.75 15.88 11.33
CA GLN A 48 1.53 15.49 10.15
C GLN A 48 1.62 13.97 9.99
N PHE A 49 1.77 13.25 11.11
CA PHE A 49 1.76 11.80 11.11
C PHE A 49 0.39 11.27 10.65
N GLU A 50 -0.73 11.77 11.17
CA GLU A 50 -2.07 11.30 10.77
C GLU A 50 -2.35 11.52 9.27
N GLU A 51 -1.90 12.64 8.70
CA GLU A 51 -1.99 12.89 7.25
C GLU A 51 -1.16 11.88 6.46
N ARG A 52 0.10 11.67 6.86
CA ARG A 52 1.01 10.71 6.23
C ARG A 52 0.55 9.27 6.40
N PHE A 53 -0.04 8.93 7.53
CA PHE A 53 -0.53 7.58 7.81
C PHE A 53 -1.73 7.25 6.92
N ARG A 54 -2.64 8.21 6.69
CA ARG A 54 -3.73 8.06 5.71
C ARG A 54 -3.20 7.88 4.29
N GLU A 55 -2.18 8.64 3.91
CA GLU A 55 -1.51 8.45 2.63
C GLU A 55 -0.84 7.07 2.55
N PHE A 56 -0.13 6.66 3.60
CA PHE A 56 0.52 5.36 3.68
C PHE A 56 -0.47 4.22 3.49
N ILE A 57 -1.65 4.26 4.12
CA ILE A 57 -2.71 3.25 3.91
C ILE A 57 -3.08 3.14 2.43
N ARG A 58 -3.27 4.26 1.72
CA ARG A 58 -3.56 4.26 0.27
C ARG A 58 -2.41 3.62 -0.51
N VAL A 59 -1.17 3.92 -0.14
CA VAL A 59 0.03 3.38 -0.79
C VAL A 59 0.14 1.86 -0.55
N VAL A 60 -0.20 1.38 0.65
CA VAL A 60 -0.27 -0.06 0.97
C VAL A 60 -1.30 -0.75 0.08
N ASP A 61 -2.52 -0.21 -0.01
CA ASP A 61 -3.58 -0.74 -0.86
C ASP A 61 -3.16 -0.86 -2.32
N ASP A 62 -2.54 0.20 -2.86
CA ASP A 62 -2.02 0.20 -4.22
C ASP A 62 -0.92 -0.87 -4.39
N SER A 63 -0.03 -1.01 -3.41
CA SER A 63 1.02 -2.05 -3.38
C SER A 63 0.42 -3.46 -3.45
N LEU A 64 -0.62 -3.73 -2.66
CA LEU A 64 -1.29 -5.02 -2.60
C LEU A 64 -2.06 -5.33 -3.91
N ALA A 65 -2.77 -4.34 -4.45
CA ALA A 65 -3.47 -4.47 -5.73
C ALA A 65 -2.48 -4.76 -6.87
N LEU A 66 -1.35 -4.06 -6.89
CA LEU A 66 -0.28 -4.26 -7.85
C LEU A 66 0.30 -5.68 -7.80
N ARG A 67 0.59 -6.21 -6.59
CA ARG A 67 1.02 -7.61 -6.42
C ARG A 67 0.03 -8.58 -7.05
N ARG A 68 -1.27 -8.43 -6.77
CA ARG A 68 -2.33 -9.27 -7.35
C ARG A 68 -2.33 -9.17 -8.88
N ASP A 69 -2.24 -7.96 -9.42
CA ASP A 69 -2.22 -7.71 -10.87
C ASP A 69 -0.99 -8.35 -11.53
N ALA A 70 0.19 -8.26 -10.91
CA ALA A 70 1.39 -8.94 -11.38
C ALA A 70 1.26 -10.46 -11.34
N ILE A 71 0.70 -11.03 -10.27
CA ILE A 71 0.42 -12.47 -10.18
C ILE A 71 -0.50 -12.92 -11.32
N GLY A 72 -1.58 -12.18 -11.57
CA GLY A 72 -2.52 -12.44 -12.66
C GLY A 72 -1.84 -12.36 -14.03
N LEU A 73 -1.03 -11.33 -14.25
CA LEU A 73 -0.25 -11.14 -15.46
C LEU A 73 0.74 -12.29 -15.71
N PHE A 74 1.53 -12.70 -14.72
CA PHE A 74 2.50 -13.79 -14.86
C PHE A 74 1.79 -15.13 -15.14
N THR A 75 0.66 -15.38 -14.49
CA THR A 75 -0.18 -16.56 -14.75
C THR A 75 -0.71 -16.57 -16.19
N ALA A 76 -1.23 -15.43 -16.67
CA ALA A 76 -1.72 -15.28 -18.03
C ALA A 76 -0.61 -15.39 -19.08
N LEU A 77 0.57 -14.84 -18.80
CA LEU A 77 1.77 -14.98 -19.63
C LEU A 77 2.19 -16.45 -19.74
N HIS A 78 2.24 -17.17 -18.62
CA HIS A 78 2.60 -18.59 -18.60
C HIS A 78 1.62 -19.43 -19.45
N ALA A 79 0.31 -19.21 -19.30
CA ALA A 79 -0.71 -19.92 -20.06
C ALA A 79 -0.68 -19.63 -21.58
N LYS A 80 -0.28 -18.43 -21.98
CA LYS A 80 -0.19 -18.04 -23.41
C LYS A 80 1.10 -18.54 -24.07
N LEU A 81 2.21 -18.53 -23.31
CA LEU A 81 3.49 -19.05 -23.78
C LEU A 81 3.48 -20.57 -23.94
N SER A 82 2.67 -21.29 -23.17
CA SER A 82 2.49 -22.74 -23.30
C SER A 82 1.57 -23.16 -24.44
N GLY A 83 0.76 -22.25 -24.99
CA GLY A 83 -0.14 -22.53 -26.12
C GLY A 83 -0.08 -21.43 -27.16
N GLU A 84 0.88 -21.54 -28.10
CA GLU A 84 1.05 -20.83 -29.41
C GLU A 84 0.30 -19.49 -29.63
N SER A 85 0.14 -18.64 -28.62
CA SER A 85 -0.71 -17.45 -28.70
C SER A 85 0.10 -16.20 -28.45
N HIS A 86 -0.03 -15.24 -29.37
CA HIS A 86 0.74 -14.02 -29.36
C HIS A 86 0.20 -12.99 -28.38
N PHE A 87 1.10 -12.17 -27.84
CA PHE A 87 0.75 -11.05 -26.97
C PHE A 87 0.05 -9.95 -27.78
N THR A 88 -1.21 -9.65 -27.47
CA THR A 88 -2.01 -8.64 -28.18
C THR A 88 -1.62 -7.21 -27.77
N ALA A 89 -1.94 -6.22 -28.59
CA ALA A 89 -1.74 -4.80 -28.27
C ALA A 89 -2.53 -4.35 -27.02
N ALA A 90 -3.64 -5.02 -26.70
CA ALA A 90 -4.37 -4.79 -25.45
C ALA A 90 -3.56 -5.28 -24.22
N ASN A 91 -2.92 -6.43 -24.32
CA ASN A 91 -2.04 -6.93 -23.26
C ASN A 91 -0.84 -5.99 -23.05
N GLN A 92 -0.26 -5.44 -24.13
CA GLN A 92 0.85 -4.47 -24.03
C GLN A 92 0.44 -3.16 -23.35
N ARG A 93 -0.77 -2.65 -23.63
CA ARG A 93 -1.29 -1.45 -22.96
C ARG A 93 -1.58 -1.69 -21.49
N SER A 94 -2.20 -2.82 -21.15
CA SER A 94 -2.42 -3.22 -19.76
C SER A 94 -1.12 -3.40 -19.00
N LEU A 95 -0.10 -3.95 -19.67
CA LEU A 95 1.25 -4.08 -19.15
C LEU A 95 1.78 -2.69 -18.75
N GLN A 96 1.87 -1.77 -19.72
CA GLN A 96 2.36 -0.40 -19.55
C GLN A 96 1.62 0.37 -18.45
N ALA A 97 0.30 0.24 -18.37
CA ALA A 97 -0.49 0.87 -17.31
C ALA A 97 -0.10 0.33 -15.92
N ASN A 98 0.12 -0.97 -15.78
CA ASN A 98 0.57 -1.56 -14.52
C ASN A 98 1.97 -1.11 -14.14
N LEU A 99 2.86 -0.85 -15.11
CA LEU A 99 4.19 -0.29 -14.81
C LEU A 99 4.15 1.05 -14.17
N GLU A 100 3.36 1.94 -14.75
CA GLU A 100 3.33 3.31 -14.26
C GLU A 100 2.78 3.35 -12.84
N ARG A 101 1.78 2.51 -12.56
CA ARG A 101 1.26 2.32 -11.20
C ARG A 101 2.31 1.78 -10.24
N TYR A 102 3.12 0.79 -10.65
CA TYR A 102 4.21 0.27 -9.83
C TYR A 102 5.31 1.29 -9.54
N ARG A 103 5.68 2.09 -10.54
CA ARG A 103 6.64 3.19 -10.38
C ARG A 103 6.14 4.20 -9.36
N GLN A 104 4.90 4.64 -9.54
CA GLN A 104 4.29 5.60 -8.63
C GLN A 104 4.24 5.04 -7.22
N ASN A 105 3.78 3.79 -7.06
CA ASN A 105 3.72 3.15 -5.75
C ASN A 105 5.08 3.03 -5.08
N ARG A 106 6.14 2.72 -5.83
CA ARG A 106 7.50 2.72 -5.32
C ARG A 106 7.93 4.11 -4.85
N ALA A 107 7.72 5.13 -5.67
CA ALA A 107 8.06 6.51 -5.33
C ALA A 107 7.31 6.98 -4.08
N ASP A 108 6.04 6.62 -3.95
CA ASP A 108 5.24 6.93 -2.77
C ASP A 108 5.79 6.21 -1.51
N LEU A 109 6.21 4.95 -1.62
CA LEU A 109 6.87 4.22 -0.52
C LEU A 109 8.23 4.83 -0.15
N GLU A 110 9.03 5.23 -1.15
CA GLU A 110 10.31 5.91 -0.93
C GLU A 110 10.13 7.26 -0.24
N ALA A 111 9.08 8.02 -0.58
CA ALA A 111 8.74 9.27 0.10
C ALA A 111 8.43 9.07 1.60
N ILE A 112 7.80 7.94 1.97
CA ILE A 112 7.59 7.55 3.37
C ILE A 112 8.94 7.22 4.04
N LEU A 113 9.82 6.48 3.35
CA LEU A 113 11.14 6.18 3.88
C LEU A 113 11.98 7.43 4.12
N ASP A 114 11.95 8.39 3.19
CA ASP A 114 12.69 9.63 3.29
C ASP A 114 12.18 10.50 4.44
N ALA A 115 10.85 10.54 4.64
CA ALA A 115 10.22 11.31 5.71
C ALA A 115 10.67 10.88 7.11
N TYR A 116 10.98 9.59 7.28
CA TYR A 116 11.39 9.01 8.57
C TYR A 116 12.82 8.46 8.55
N SER A 117 13.62 8.85 7.54
CA SER A 117 15.00 8.39 7.37
C SER A 117 15.91 8.67 8.58
N ALA A 118 15.58 9.70 9.37
CA ALA A 118 16.27 10.06 10.61
C ALA A 118 16.38 8.90 11.62
N TYR A 119 15.33 8.08 11.78
CA TYR A 119 15.35 6.91 12.67
C TYR A 119 16.30 5.81 12.21
N SER A 120 16.62 5.79 10.92
CA SER A 120 17.51 4.82 10.32
C SER A 120 18.94 5.33 10.13
N SER A 121 19.27 6.55 10.59
CA SER A 121 20.58 7.17 10.44
C SER A 121 21.68 6.37 11.14
N GLU A 122 22.91 6.44 10.62
CA GLU A 122 24.08 5.75 11.20
C GLU A 122 24.49 6.36 12.54
N ASP A 123 24.23 7.65 12.70
CA ASP A 123 24.59 8.43 13.87
C ASP A 123 23.49 8.39 14.94
N VAL A 124 22.41 7.62 14.75
CA VAL A 124 21.29 7.55 15.68
C VAL A 124 21.28 6.21 16.41
N ILE A 125 21.33 6.26 17.73
CA ILE A 125 21.16 5.11 18.62
C ILE A 125 19.77 5.20 19.23
N ILE A 126 18.97 4.14 19.12
CA ILE A 126 17.65 4.09 19.73
C ILE A 126 17.70 3.21 20.97
N GLU A 127 17.27 3.76 22.10
CA GLU A 127 17.09 3.05 23.34
C GLU A 127 15.61 3.07 23.73
N PHE A 128 15.17 2.02 24.42
CA PHE A 128 13.76 1.82 24.77
C PHE A 128 13.54 1.82 26.30
N PRO A 129 13.84 2.94 27.00
CA PRO A 129 13.64 3.01 28.44
C PRO A 129 12.16 3.15 28.80
N THR A 130 11.66 2.27 29.67
CA THR A 130 10.27 2.36 30.16
C THR A 130 10.11 3.32 31.35
N ALA A 131 11.20 3.86 31.90
CA ALA A 131 11.23 4.65 33.13
C ALA A 131 11.61 6.14 32.91
N GLU A 132 12.23 6.46 31.79
CA GLU A 132 12.72 7.80 31.46
C GLU A 132 11.83 8.42 30.39
N PRO A 133 11.56 9.73 30.39
CA PRO A 133 10.76 10.36 29.33
C PRO A 133 11.43 10.23 27.96
N SER A 134 10.63 10.19 26.90
CA SER A 134 11.16 10.23 25.54
C SER A 134 11.92 11.52 25.28
N SER A 135 13.14 11.42 24.74
CA SER A 135 14.04 12.55 24.51
C SER A 135 15.14 12.21 23.51
N SER A 136 15.92 13.23 23.14
CA SER A 136 17.12 13.12 22.34
C SER A 136 18.34 13.73 23.02
N GLU A 137 19.46 13.02 23.00
CA GLU A 137 20.72 13.43 23.63
C GLU A 137 21.89 13.32 22.66
N ASP A 138 22.75 14.35 22.60
CA ASP A 138 24.00 14.29 21.83
C ASP A 138 25.05 13.55 22.66
N ILE A 139 25.68 12.53 22.07
CA ILE A 139 26.78 11.77 22.65
C ILE A 139 28.07 12.12 21.91
N GLU A 140 28.96 12.86 22.59
CA GLU A 140 30.32 13.11 22.08
C GLU A 140 31.19 11.86 22.27
N ARG A 141 31.62 11.20 21.18
CA ARG A 141 32.68 10.18 21.26
C ARG A 141 34.07 10.80 21.13
N PHE A 142 35.04 10.18 21.82
CA PHE A 142 36.46 10.58 21.92
C PHE A 142 37.22 10.77 20.58
N LEU A 143 36.59 10.48 19.43
CA LEU A 143 37.17 10.65 18.09
C LEU A 143 36.39 11.62 17.18
N GLY A 144 35.48 12.43 17.71
CA GLY A 144 34.82 13.52 16.97
C GLY A 144 33.70 13.07 16.03
N PHE A 145 33.07 11.92 16.32
CA PHE A 145 31.78 11.56 15.75
C PHE A 145 30.71 11.88 16.79
N ASP A 146 29.75 12.73 16.41
CA ASP A 146 28.59 13.07 17.24
C ASP A 146 27.50 12.02 16.95
N GLU A 147 27.19 11.19 17.94
CA GLU A 147 26.03 10.29 17.88
C GLU A 147 24.84 10.99 18.58
N THR A 148 23.61 10.68 18.17
CA THR A 148 22.38 11.10 18.85
C THR A 148 21.71 9.87 19.44
N ALA A 149 21.56 9.82 20.76
CA ALA A 149 20.69 8.85 21.41
C ALA A 149 19.25 9.34 21.38
N LEU A 150 18.33 8.46 20.99
CA LEU A 150 16.90 8.62 21.10
C LEU A 150 16.39 7.69 22.18
N LEU A 151 15.93 8.27 23.28
CA LEU A 151 15.24 7.56 24.34
C LEU A 151 13.76 7.51 23.95
N ILE A 152 13.20 6.32 23.80
CA ILE A 152 11.80 6.10 23.43
C ILE A 152 11.07 5.43 24.58
N ASN A 153 10.15 6.17 25.20
CA ASN A 153 9.27 5.64 26.24
C ASN A 153 7.87 5.35 25.68
N PRO A 154 7.45 4.07 25.63
CA PRO A 154 6.14 3.70 25.07
C PRO A 154 4.95 4.21 25.91
N ALA A 155 5.18 4.70 27.12
CA ALA A 155 4.14 5.20 28.00
C ALA A 155 3.80 6.69 27.78
N ASP A 156 4.65 7.46 27.10
CA ASP A 156 4.40 8.88 26.82
C ASP A 156 4.01 9.14 25.36
N ASP A 157 3.37 10.28 25.11
CA ASP A 157 2.76 10.60 23.81
C ASP A 157 3.82 10.70 22.70
N LEU A 158 4.99 11.25 23.03
CA LEU A 158 6.09 11.42 22.08
C LEU A 158 6.68 10.07 21.70
N GLY A 159 6.94 9.20 22.66
CA GLY A 159 7.50 7.87 22.42
C GLY A 159 6.54 6.99 21.63
N ARG A 160 5.24 7.04 21.92
CA ARG A 160 4.23 6.36 21.09
C ARG A 160 4.24 6.86 19.65
N LEU A 161 4.29 8.17 19.43
CA LEU A 161 4.40 8.74 18.09
C LEU A 161 5.68 8.27 17.37
N MET A 162 6.84 8.30 18.04
CA MET A 162 8.10 7.81 17.47
C MET A 162 8.03 6.33 17.10
N ILE A 163 7.39 5.49 17.94
CA ILE A 163 7.16 4.08 17.66
C ILE A 163 6.33 3.89 16.39
N LEU A 164 5.22 4.63 16.25
CA LEU A 164 4.38 4.59 15.07
C LEU A 164 5.15 5.00 13.81
N GLU A 165 5.98 6.03 13.89
CA GLU A 165 6.83 6.49 12.78
C GLU A 165 7.89 5.45 12.38
N ILE A 166 8.54 4.81 13.37
CA ILE A 166 9.51 3.73 13.16
C ILE A 166 8.82 2.51 12.52
N LYS A 167 7.67 2.08 13.07
CA LYS A 167 6.89 0.97 12.53
C LYS A 167 6.40 1.27 11.10
N MET A 168 5.96 2.49 10.82
CA MET A 168 5.55 2.88 9.47
C MET A 168 6.72 2.90 8.48
N TRP A 169 7.89 3.43 8.89
CA TRP A 169 9.12 3.35 8.10
C TRP A 169 9.49 1.90 7.80
N LEU A 170 9.47 1.02 8.81
CA LEU A 170 9.81 -0.38 8.64
C LEU A 170 8.79 -1.09 7.73
N ALA A 171 7.49 -0.86 7.93
CA ALA A 171 6.45 -1.43 7.09
C ALA A 171 6.63 -1.02 5.61
N ALA A 172 6.91 0.25 5.32
CA ALA A 172 7.20 0.72 3.97
C ALA A 172 8.45 0.02 3.38
N LYS A 173 9.51 -0.12 4.19
CA LYS A 173 10.78 -0.77 3.81
C LYS A 173 10.55 -2.23 3.45
N LEU A 174 9.80 -2.94 4.28
CA LEU A 174 9.45 -4.35 4.11
C LEU A 174 8.55 -4.56 2.90
N LEU A 175 7.59 -3.66 2.66
CA LEU A 175 6.72 -3.71 1.47
C LEU A 175 7.51 -3.58 0.17
N LEU A 176 8.51 -2.70 0.11
CA LEU A 176 9.41 -2.59 -1.04
C LEU A 176 10.16 -3.90 -1.29
N PHE A 177 10.68 -4.54 -0.25
CA PHE A 177 11.38 -5.82 -0.36
C PHE A 177 10.43 -6.95 -0.79
N ASP A 178 9.26 -7.05 -0.19
CA ASP A 178 8.31 -8.12 -0.52
C ASP A 178 7.74 -7.95 -1.94
N ASN A 179 7.47 -6.71 -2.37
CA ASN A 179 7.10 -6.38 -3.74
C ASN A 179 8.12 -6.93 -4.73
N TYR A 180 9.40 -6.79 -4.40
CA TYR A 180 10.50 -7.29 -5.20
C TYR A 180 10.53 -8.80 -5.29
N VAL A 181 10.50 -9.47 -4.14
CA VAL A 181 10.57 -10.93 -4.07
C VAL A 181 9.43 -11.54 -4.89
N VAL A 182 8.19 -11.04 -4.74
CA VAL A 182 7.03 -11.54 -5.51
C VAL A 182 7.26 -11.52 -7.03
N VAL A 183 7.83 -10.43 -7.55
CA VAL A 183 8.09 -10.27 -8.99
C VAL A 183 9.29 -11.11 -9.43
N LEU A 184 10.40 -11.03 -8.68
CA LEU A 184 11.63 -11.74 -8.99
C LEU A 184 11.39 -13.24 -9.03
N VAL A 185 10.79 -13.82 -7.99
CA VAL A 185 10.57 -15.26 -7.89
C VAL A 185 9.83 -15.81 -9.12
N ARG A 186 8.79 -15.11 -9.59
CA ARG A 186 7.97 -15.57 -10.71
C ARG A 186 8.71 -15.50 -12.04
N TYR A 187 9.51 -14.46 -12.24
CA TYR A 187 10.44 -14.37 -13.36
C TYR A 187 11.46 -15.52 -13.30
N LEU A 188 12.04 -15.78 -12.13
CA LEU A 188 13.04 -16.82 -11.92
C LEU A 188 12.53 -18.26 -12.05
N LYS A 189 11.24 -18.50 -11.84
CA LYS A 189 10.67 -19.83 -12.04
C LYS A 189 10.36 -20.17 -13.48
N ASN A 190 10.13 -19.17 -14.33
CA ASN A 190 9.70 -19.41 -15.70
C ASN A 190 10.88 -19.34 -16.69
N SER A 191 11.40 -20.51 -17.08
CA SER A 191 12.55 -20.61 -17.99
C SER A 191 12.28 -20.00 -19.37
N GLU A 192 11.01 -19.98 -19.81
CA GLU A 192 10.61 -19.34 -21.07
C GLU A 192 10.62 -17.82 -20.95
N LEU A 193 10.15 -17.26 -19.82
CA LEU A 193 10.27 -15.82 -19.56
C LEU A 193 11.73 -15.37 -19.48
N ARG A 194 12.61 -16.13 -18.81
CA ARG A 194 14.04 -15.81 -18.75
C ARG A 194 14.72 -15.82 -20.13
N ARG A 195 14.37 -16.80 -20.99
CA ARG A 195 14.90 -16.89 -22.35
C ARG A 195 14.40 -15.79 -23.27
N GLN A 196 13.13 -15.38 -23.11
CA GLN A 196 12.51 -14.35 -23.96
C GLN A 196 12.83 -12.92 -23.50
N PHE A 197 13.04 -12.72 -22.21
CA PHE A 197 13.30 -11.43 -21.58
C PHE A 197 14.65 -11.44 -20.89
N ASP A 198 15.72 -11.39 -21.69
CA ASP A 198 17.08 -11.26 -21.18
C ASP A 198 17.31 -9.84 -20.64
N LEU A 199 17.04 -9.67 -19.34
CA LEU A 199 17.08 -8.39 -18.64
C LEU A 199 18.45 -7.71 -18.64
N VAL A 200 19.53 -8.47 -18.87
CA VAL A 200 20.90 -7.94 -18.85
C VAL A 200 21.34 -7.45 -20.24
N ASN A 201 20.93 -8.14 -21.31
CA ASN A 201 21.39 -7.81 -22.66
C ASN A 201 20.48 -6.86 -23.44
N VAL A 202 19.24 -6.64 -23.00
CA VAL A 202 18.26 -5.81 -23.71
C VAL A 202 18.09 -4.42 -23.08
N ASP A 203 18.35 -4.26 -21.78
CA ASP A 203 18.05 -3.01 -21.07
C ASP A 203 19.01 -2.69 -19.89
N PRO A 204 19.97 -1.76 -20.08
CA PRO A 204 20.85 -1.28 -19.01
C PRO A 204 20.12 -0.69 -17.79
N GLU A 205 18.89 -0.23 -17.98
CA GLU A 205 18.05 0.37 -16.94
C GLU A 205 17.42 -0.71 -16.05
N GLY A 206 16.93 -1.80 -16.66
CA GLY A 206 16.46 -2.98 -15.94
C GLY A 206 17.56 -3.63 -15.10
N LYS A 207 18.80 -3.67 -15.62
CA LYS A 207 19.95 -4.15 -14.85
C LYS A 207 20.27 -3.26 -13.64
N ARG A 208 20.28 -1.94 -13.82
CA ARG A 208 20.59 -0.99 -12.73
C ARG A 208 19.64 -1.11 -11.57
N PHE A 209 18.39 -1.44 -11.81
CA PHE A 209 17.48 -1.72 -10.72
C PHE A 209 17.63 -3.06 -10.08
N LEU A 210 17.84 -4.13 -10.84
CA LEU A 210 18.04 -5.43 -10.21
C LEU A 210 19.20 -5.31 -9.21
N VAL A 211 20.21 -4.51 -9.56
CA VAL A 211 21.27 -4.06 -8.64
C VAL A 211 20.73 -3.16 -7.52
N SER A 212 19.97 -2.09 -7.80
CA SER A 212 19.43 -1.19 -6.77
C SER A 212 18.46 -1.86 -5.78
N MET A 213 17.80 -2.94 -6.18
CA MET A 213 16.92 -3.76 -5.34
C MET A 213 17.70 -4.71 -4.45
N THR A 214 18.88 -5.13 -4.90
CA THR A 214 19.82 -5.85 -4.06
C THR A 214 20.67 -4.95 -3.20
N GLU A 215 20.64 -3.63 -3.40
CA GLU A 215 21.42 -2.70 -2.57
C GLU A 215 21.17 -2.93 -1.09
N GLU A 216 19.92 -3.23 -0.71
CA GLU A 216 19.58 -3.53 0.69
C GLU A 216 20.28 -4.78 1.25
N LEU A 217 20.60 -5.75 0.39
CA LEU A 217 21.29 -6.98 0.79
C LEU A 217 22.80 -6.92 0.55
N SER A 218 23.24 -6.12 -0.43
CA SER A 218 24.65 -5.99 -0.83
C SER A 218 25.38 -4.90 -0.05
N ASP A 219 24.69 -3.84 0.34
CA ASP A 219 25.20 -2.80 1.24
C ASP A 219 25.04 -3.29 2.68
N LEU A 220 26.17 -3.66 3.29
CA LEU A 220 26.18 -4.25 4.63
C LEU A 220 25.69 -3.29 5.70
N ASP A 221 25.83 -1.99 5.51
CA ASP A 221 25.44 -1.01 6.52
C ASP A 221 23.94 -0.75 6.43
N LYS A 222 23.36 -0.60 5.23
CA LYS A 222 21.91 -0.59 5.03
C LYS A 222 21.25 -1.87 5.57
N TYR A 223 21.81 -3.03 5.24
CA TYR A 223 21.32 -4.33 5.73
C TYR A 223 21.29 -4.39 7.25
N LYS A 224 22.40 -4.06 7.92
CA LYS A 224 22.49 -4.07 9.39
C LYS A 224 21.49 -3.13 10.03
N ARG A 225 21.28 -1.94 9.45
CA ARG A 225 20.29 -0.96 9.94
C ARG A 225 18.87 -1.53 9.87
N THR A 226 18.49 -2.13 8.74
CA THR A 226 17.19 -2.78 8.60
C THR A 226 17.03 -3.93 9.60
N VAL A 227 18.07 -4.75 9.82
CA VAL A 227 18.05 -5.80 10.86
C VAL A 227 17.88 -5.19 12.27
N SER A 228 18.57 -4.10 12.58
CA SER A 228 18.43 -3.40 13.86
C SER A 228 17.02 -2.87 14.06
N MET A 229 16.40 -2.26 13.03
CA MET A 229 15.01 -1.79 13.10
C MET A 229 14.02 -2.94 13.27
N VAL A 230 14.23 -4.08 12.60
CA VAL A 230 13.40 -5.28 12.82
C VAL A 230 13.51 -5.76 14.27
N ARG A 231 14.71 -5.79 14.85
CA ARG A 231 14.92 -6.18 16.25
C ARG A 231 14.28 -5.20 17.24
N LEU A 232 14.39 -3.90 16.97
CA LEU A 232 13.72 -2.88 17.77
C LEU A 232 12.20 -3.07 17.76
N VAL A 233 11.60 -3.29 16.59
CA VAL A 233 10.16 -3.56 16.50
C VAL A 233 9.78 -4.87 17.20
N GLN A 234 10.62 -5.91 17.15
CA GLN A 234 10.41 -7.13 17.94
C GLN A 234 10.39 -6.86 19.46
N GLU A 235 11.28 -5.98 19.95
CA GLU A 235 11.32 -5.57 21.35
C GLU A 235 10.07 -4.77 21.74
N ILE A 236 9.63 -3.85 20.88
CA ILE A 236 8.39 -3.08 21.06
C ILE A 236 7.17 -4.02 21.11
N GLN A 237 7.09 -4.99 20.21
CA GLN A 237 6.00 -5.98 20.19
C GLN A 237 5.99 -6.86 21.44
N GLU A 238 7.16 -7.21 21.97
CA GLU A 238 7.25 -7.95 23.23
C GLU A 238 6.77 -7.10 24.42
N TYR A 239 7.08 -5.79 24.41
CA TYR A 239 6.53 -4.85 25.37
C TYR A 239 5.00 -4.79 25.29
N GLU A 240 4.41 -4.68 24.10
CA GLU A 240 2.95 -4.63 23.90
C GLU A 240 2.26 -5.90 24.41
N ARG A 241 2.82 -7.08 24.09
CA ARG A 241 2.32 -8.39 24.57
C ARG A 241 2.40 -8.50 26.09
N SER A 242 3.46 -7.97 26.69
CA SER A 242 3.66 -7.96 28.14
C SER A 242 2.81 -6.91 28.85
N ASN A 243 2.38 -5.86 28.13
CA ASN A 243 1.63 -4.71 28.66
C ASN A 243 0.35 -4.46 27.84
N PRO A 244 -0.60 -5.41 27.80
CA PRO A 244 -1.80 -5.31 26.96
C PRO A 244 -2.75 -4.18 27.38
N ALA A 245 -2.58 -3.64 28.59
CA ALA A 245 -3.31 -2.49 29.10
C ALA A 245 -2.64 -1.14 28.78
N SER A 246 -1.45 -1.12 28.18
CA SER A 246 -0.79 0.12 27.75
C SER A 246 -1.63 0.84 26.68
N GLU A 247 -1.39 2.14 26.50
CA GLU A 247 -2.05 2.89 25.42
C GLU A 247 -1.56 2.44 24.06
N LEU A 248 -0.25 2.19 23.91
CA LEU A 248 0.36 1.65 22.70
C LEU A 248 -0.28 0.33 22.26
N ALA A 249 -0.39 -0.66 23.16
CA ALA A 249 -0.98 -1.96 22.83
C ALA A 249 -2.49 -1.90 22.49
N ARG A 250 -3.17 -0.78 22.78
CA ARG A 250 -4.57 -0.53 22.45
C ARG A 250 -4.74 0.42 21.26
N ASP A 251 -3.64 0.96 20.75
CA ASP A 251 -3.62 1.85 19.60
C ASP A 251 -3.92 1.04 18.34
N LYS A 252 -4.83 1.58 17.51
CA LYS A 252 -5.29 0.89 16.30
C LYS A 252 -4.31 1.06 15.15
N ASP A 253 -3.64 2.21 15.09
CA ASP A 253 -2.67 2.51 14.03
C ASP A 253 -1.42 1.65 14.26
N ASP A 254 -1.06 1.45 15.53
CA ASP A 254 -0.01 0.51 15.95
C ASP A 254 -0.34 -0.94 15.56
N ALA A 255 -1.53 -1.43 15.94
CA ALA A 255 -1.98 -2.77 15.60
C ALA A 255 -2.06 -3.01 14.08
N TYR A 256 -2.38 -1.97 13.30
CA TYR A 256 -2.35 -2.02 11.84
C TYR A 256 -0.92 -2.22 11.32
N LEU A 257 0.03 -1.42 11.83
CA LEU A 257 1.42 -1.51 11.43
C LEU A 257 2.02 -2.86 11.80
N ASP A 258 1.71 -3.40 12.98
CA ASP A 258 2.14 -4.74 13.37
C ASP A 258 1.60 -5.81 12.44
N ALA A 259 0.32 -5.75 12.07
CA ALA A 259 -0.25 -6.71 11.13
C ALA A 259 0.46 -6.68 9.76
N LEU A 260 0.85 -5.49 9.27
CA LEU A 260 1.63 -5.36 8.03
C LEU A 260 3.05 -5.92 8.19
N ILE A 261 3.72 -5.60 9.30
CA ILE A 261 5.10 -6.01 9.57
C ILE A 261 5.18 -7.52 9.79
N GLU A 262 4.33 -8.08 10.65
CA GLU A 262 4.26 -9.52 10.91
C GLU A 262 3.80 -10.31 9.68
N GLY A 263 3.02 -9.69 8.79
CA GLY A 263 2.62 -10.25 7.50
C GLY A 263 3.72 -10.23 6.43
N SER A 264 4.87 -9.60 6.69
CA SER A 264 5.95 -9.48 5.72
C SER A 264 6.88 -10.70 5.69
N TYR A 265 7.23 -11.17 4.50
CA TYR A 265 8.25 -12.22 4.37
C TYR A 265 9.64 -11.70 4.76
N ALA A 266 9.97 -10.48 4.34
CA ALA A 266 11.22 -9.82 4.70
C ALA A 266 11.44 -9.73 6.22
N TYR A 267 10.40 -9.45 7.00
CA TYR A 267 10.48 -9.34 8.44
C TYR A 267 10.98 -10.62 9.10
N HIS A 268 10.48 -11.78 8.64
CA HIS A 268 10.89 -13.09 9.14
C HIS A 268 12.22 -13.57 8.55
N ARG A 269 12.58 -13.11 7.34
CA ARG A 269 13.74 -13.65 6.61
C ARG A 269 15.01 -12.84 6.82
N ILE A 270 14.94 -11.52 6.76
CA ILE A 270 16.12 -10.64 6.77
C ILE A 270 17.01 -10.86 8.00
N PRO A 271 16.50 -10.92 9.25
CA PRO A 271 17.35 -11.06 10.43
C PRO A 271 18.14 -12.36 10.51
N VAL A 272 17.72 -13.40 9.78
CA VAL A 272 18.29 -14.75 9.82
C VAL A 272 19.06 -15.12 8.55
N LEU A 273 19.22 -14.18 7.60
CA LEU A 273 20.04 -14.42 6.40
C LEU A 273 21.53 -14.49 6.76
N THR A 274 22.17 -15.60 6.38
CA THR A 274 23.62 -15.76 6.50
C THR A 274 24.35 -14.90 5.47
N ALA A 275 25.63 -14.62 5.72
CA ALA A 275 26.46 -13.89 4.75
C ALA A 275 26.55 -14.60 3.39
N MET A 276 26.64 -15.94 3.42
CA MET A 276 26.69 -16.77 2.21
C MET A 276 25.39 -16.66 1.41
N GLU A 277 24.23 -16.80 2.06
CA GLU A 277 22.94 -16.66 1.37
C GLU A 277 22.76 -15.27 0.76
N ARG A 278 23.23 -14.21 1.43
CA ARG A 278 23.20 -12.85 0.85
C ARG A 278 24.08 -12.74 -0.38
N GLU A 279 25.31 -13.22 -0.32
CA GLU A 279 26.25 -13.22 -1.45
C GLU A 279 25.71 -14.03 -2.64
N GLU A 280 25.03 -15.14 -2.39
CA GLU A 280 24.37 -15.94 -3.41
C GLU A 280 23.22 -15.18 -4.08
N ILE A 281 22.34 -14.53 -3.31
CA ILE A 281 21.24 -13.72 -3.83
C ILE A 281 21.79 -12.57 -4.69
N VAL A 282 22.69 -11.77 -4.12
CA VAL A 282 23.31 -10.61 -4.78
C VAL A 282 24.08 -11.06 -6.03
N GLY A 283 24.85 -12.13 -5.93
CA GLY A 283 25.65 -12.68 -7.03
C GLY A 283 24.80 -13.22 -8.17
N ALA A 284 23.73 -13.95 -7.88
CA ALA A 284 22.81 -14.48 -8.90
C ALA A 284 22.11 -13.35 -9.66
N ILE A 285 21.69 -12.30 -8.95
CA ILE A 285 21.04 -11.13 -9.55
C ILE A 285 22.04 -10.33 -10.40
N GLY A 286 23.25 -10.09 -9.89
CA GLY A 286 24.30 -9.35 -10.61
C GLY A 286 24.84 -10.07 -11.85
N ARG A 287 24.90 -11.41 -11.83
CA ARG A 287 25.36 -12.25 -12.94
C ARG A 287 24.24 -12.71 -13.88
N ASN A 288 22.96 -12.52 -13.49
CA ASN A 288 21.80 -13.10 -14.19
C ASN A 288 21.90 -14.64 -14.32
N GLU A 289 22.58 -15.25 -13.35
CA GLU A 289 22.84 -16.69 -13.24
C GLU A 289 22.11 -17.20 -12.01
N PHE A 290 20.87 -17.62 -12.22
CA PHE A 290 20.02 -18.14 -11.15
C PHE A 290 20.20 -19.65 -11.07
N HIS A 291 21.10 -20.07 -10.19
CA HIS A 291 21.31 -21.47 -9.82
C HIS A 291 20.10 -22.00 -9.02
N ASP A 292 20.01 -23.33 -8.92
CA ASP A 292 18.93 -24.03 -8.21
C ASP A 292 18.76 -23.54 -6.75
N ASP A 293 19.82 -23.07 -6.10
CA ASP A 293 19.77 -22.58 -4.72
C ASP A 293 18.97 -21.29 -4.55
N VAL A 294 19.10 -20.33 -5.47
CA VAL A 294 18.29 -19.10 -5.47
C VAL A 294 16.84 -19.39 -5.87
N ILE A 295 16.63 -20.38 -6.74
CA ILE A 295 15.28 -20.85 -7.09
C ILE A 295 14.62 -21.52 -5.86
N ASN A 296 15.32 -22.34 -5.10
CA ASN A 296 14.82 -23.00 -3.90
C ASN A 296 14.52 -22.00 -2.77
N LEU A 297 15.37 -20.99 -2.59
CA LEU A 297 15.13 -19.90 -1.64
C LEU A 297 13.87 -19.11 -2.00
N THR A 298 13.66 -18.86 -3.29
CA THR A 298 12.49 -18.15 -3.79
C THR A 298 11.22 -19.02 -3.76
N ASP A 299 11.33 -20.34 -3.86
CA ASP A 299 10.24 -21.29 -3.65
C ASP A 299 9.64 -21.21 -2.24
N ALA A 300 10.50 -21.26 -1.22
CA ALA A 300 10.09 -21.06 0.18
C ALA A 300 9.43 -19.69 0.37
N ALA A 301 10.02 -18.64 -0.21
CA ALA A 301 9.45 -17.29 -0.18
C ALA A 301 8.06 -17.24 -0.83
N THR A 302 7.82 -17.93 -1.94
CA THR A 302 6.50 -17.89 -2.62
C THR A 302 5.41 -18.50 -1.75
N TYR A 303 5.72 -19.61 -1.08
CA TYR A 303 4.77 -20.32 -0.26
C TYR A 303 4.41 -19.52 0.99
N GLU A 304 5.42 -18.95 1.67
CA GLU A 304 5.22 -18.09 2.83
C GLU A 304 4.53 -16.78 2.42
N LEU A 305 4.99 -16.10 1.37
CA LEU A 305 4.31 -14.93 0.82
C LEU A 305 2.87 -15.24 0.48
N SER A 306 2.53 -16.39 -0.13
CA SER A 306 1.14 -16.73 -0.48
C SER A 306 0.28 -17.00 0.76
N LYS A 307 0.85 -17.55 1.84
CA LYS A 307 0.14 -17.74 3.12
C LYS A 307 -0.10 -16.43 3.85
N PHE A 308 0.95 -15.65 4.05
CA PHE A 308 0.86 -14.38 4.77
C PHE A 308 0.05 -13.36 3.97
N PHE A 309 0.22 -13.32 2.65
CA PHE A 309 -0.62 -12.54 1.74
C PHE A 309 -2.05 -13.10 1.69
N GLY A 310 -2.26 -14.41 1.71
CA GLY A 310 -3.59 -15.01 1.78
C GLY A 310 -4.31 -14.68 3.09
N ASN A 311 -3.58 -14.48 4.19
CA ASN A 311 -4.12 -14.00 5.45
C ASN A 311 -4.32 -12.47 5.45
N ALA A 312 -3.43 -11.68 4.86
CA ALA A 312 -3.59 -10.23 4.71
C ALA A 312 -4.71 -9.87 3.73
N ILE A 313 -4.81 -10.56 2.60
CA ILE A 313 -5.93 -10.54 1.65
C ILE A 313 -7.17 -11.17 2.29
N GLY A 314 -7.06 -12.26 3.03
CA GLY A 314 -8.19 -12.92 3.69
C GLY A 314 -8.79 -12.09 4.82
N LEU A 315 -7.96 -11.29 5.49
CA LEU A 315 -8.39 -10.23 6.40
C LEU A 315 -9.07 -9.06 5.65
N TYR A 316 -8.84 -8.89 4.33
CA TYR A 316 -9.16 -7.64 3.61
C TYR A 316 -10.11 -7.73 2.39
N GLU A 317 -10.21 -8.85 1.66
CA GLU A 317 -10.92 -8.94 0.37
C GLU A 317 -12.10 -9.94 0.38
N GLU A 318 -12.19 -10.87 1.33
CA GLU A 318 -12.98 -12.10 1.14
C GLU A 318 -14.40 -12.13 1.74
N ARG A 319 -15.10 -10.99 1.82
CA ARG A 319 -16.55 -11.02 2.02
C ARG A 319 -17.28 -10.00 1.17
N LYS A 320 -18.00 -10.52 0.19
CA LYS A 320 -19.11 -9.80 -0.44
C LYS A 320 -20.13 -9.46 0.64
N GLY A 321 -20.64 -8.24 0.66
CA GLY A 321 -21.63 -7.79 1.64
C GLY A 321 -22.84 -8.74 1.67
N LYS A 322 -23.57 -8.80 2.80
CA LYS A 322 -24.74 -9.69 2.96
C LYS A 322 -25.85 -9.46 1.91
N LEU A 323 -25.79 -8.34 1.19
CA LEU A 323 -26.75 -7.93 0.17
C LEU A 323 -26.28 -8.27 -1.25
N TYR A 324 -25.05 -8.77 -1.43
CA TYR A 324 -24.52 -9.14 -2.74
C TYR A 324 -25.33 -10.29 -3.35
N GLY A 325 -25.77 -10.12 -4.59
CA GLY A 325 -26.60 -11.10 -5.30
C GLY A 325 -28.01 -11.25 -4.71
N MET A 326 -28.48 -10.27 -3.92
CA MET A 326 -29.84 -10.27 -3.37
C MET A 326 -30.88 -10.46 -4.50
N PRO A 327 -31.84 -11.40 -4.36
CA PRO A 327 -32.89 -11.60 -5.36
C PRO A 327 -33.75 -10.34 -5.56
N GLY A 328 -34.22 -10.09 -6.78
CA GLY A 328 -35.00 -8.89 -7.13
C GLY A 328 -36.20 -8.63 -6.19
N GLU A 329 -36.96 -9.68 -5.84
CA GLU A 329 -38.09 -9.56 -4.91
C GLU A 329 -37.68 -9.02 -3.52
N GLN A 330 -36.48 -9.36 -3.04
CA GLN A 330 -35.97 -8.83 -1.78
C GLN A 330 -35.50 -7.38 -1.93
N GLN A 331 -34.93 -7.03 -3.08
CA GLN A 331 -34.57 -5.64 -3.40
C GLN A 331 -35.83 -4.76 -3.39
N ASP A 332 -36.90 -5.20 -4.06
CA ASP A 332 -38.19 -4.50 -4.11
C ASP A 332 -38.79 -4.28 -2.71
N ARG A 333 -38.65 -5.27 -1.82
CA ARG A 333 -39.11 -5.16 -0.42
C ARG A 333 -38.30 -4.16 0.40
N VAL A 334 -37.03 -3.96 0.07
CA VAL A 334 -36.16 -2.97 0.71
C VAL A 334 -36.50 -1.58 0.17
N THR A 335 -36.51 -1.41 -1.15
CA THR A 335 -36.79 -0.11 -1.80
C THR A 335 -38.20 0.39 -1.48
N ALA A 336 -39.20 -0.49 -1.35
CA ALA A 336 -40.55 -0.12 -0.93
C ALA A 336 -40.64 0.51 0.48
N LYS A 337 -39.59 0.37 1.30
CA LYS A 337 -39.51 0.98 2.64
C LYS A 337 -38.69 2.26 2.66
N LEU A 338 -37.90 2.51 1.63
CA LEU A 338 -37.03 3.68 1.56
C LEU A 338 -37.86 4.91 1.20
N GLN A 339 -37.59 6.01 1.88
CA GLN A 339 -38.18 7.32 1.61
C GLN A 339 -37.16 8.21 0.88
N PRO A 340 -37.61 9.10 -0.01
CA PRO A 340 -36.70 10.02 -0.67
C PRO A 340 -35.86 10.79 0.36
N LEU A 341 -34.57 10.90 0.06
CA LEU A 341 -33.50 11.45 0.89
C LEU A 341 -33.01 10.55 2.04
N ASP A 342 -33.44 9.29 2.12
CA ASP A 342 -32.82 8.32 3.01
C ASP A 342 -31.32 8.16 2.68
N ILE A 343 -30.49 8.13 3.70
CA ILE A 343 -29.05 7.93 3.56
C ILE A 343 -28.76 6.43 3.59
N LEU A 344 -28.16 5.93 2.52
CA LEU A 344 -27.70 4.57 2.41
C LEU A 344 -26.23 4.50 2.82
N PHE A 345 -25.95 3.64 3.78
CA PHE A 345 -24.60 3.36 4.23
C PHE A 345 -24.18 1.97 3.79
N GLU A 346 -23.08 1.89 3.04
CA GLU A 346 -22.37 0.64 2.88
C GLU A 346 -21.42 0.46 4.05
N LYS A 347 -21.59 -0.66 4.76
CA LYS A 347 -20.58 -1.15 5.69
C LYS A 347 -19.84 -2.29 5.02
N THR A 348 -18.56 -2.09 4.77
CA THR A 348 -17.62 -3.10 4.36
C THR A 348 -16.67 -3.39 5.53
N PRO A 349 -17.13 -4.05 6.62
CA PRO A 349 -16.31 -4.33 7.80
C PRO A 349 -15.12 -5.28 7.52
N PHE A 350 -14.93 -5.64 6.25
CA PHE A 350 -13.86 -6.45 5.72
C PHE A 350 -12.84 -5.62 4.94
N ARG A 351 -13.17 -4.37 4.56
CA ARG A 351 -12.19 -3.42 4.04
C ARG A 351 -11.49 -2.74 5.22
N LEU A 352 -10.17 -2.85 5.26
CA LEU A 352 -9.21 -2.26 6.18
C LEU A 352 -9.53 -0.77 6.44
N THR A 353 -9.89 0.01 5.41
CA THR A 353 -10.32 1.41 5.55
C THR A 353 -11.53 1.62 6.48
N ASP A 354 -12.44 0.66 6.59
CA ASP A 354 -13.63 0.74 7.47
C ASP A 354 -13.31 0.48 8.94
N LEU A 355 -12.15 -0.10 9.26
CA LEU A 355 -11.70 -0.29 10.65
C LEU A 355 -11.15 1.02 11.26
N PHE A 356 -10.66 1.93 10.41
CA PHE A 356 -9.88 3.10 10.83
C PHE A 356 -10.57 4.46 10.64
N ILE A 357 -11.65 4.57 9.84
CA ILE A 357 -12.47 5.79 9.80
C ILE A 357 -13.41 5.83 11.03
N PRO A 358 -13.37 6.89 11.87
CA PRO A 358 -14.30 7.04 12.98
C PRO A 358 -15.76 6.98 12.50
N GLY A 359 -16.48 5.91 12.85
CA GLY A 359 -17.87 5.68 12.43
C GLY A 359 -18.10 4.47 11.51
N HIS A 360 -17.05 3.87 10.92
CA HIS A 360 -17.14 2.66 10.08
C HIS A 360 -18.07 2.80 8.84
N TRP A 361 -17.98 3.92 8.12
CA TRP A 361 -18.81 4.20 6.94
C TRP A 361 -17.94 4.27 5.68
N GLY A 362 -17.84 3.16 4.94
CA GLY A 362 -16.96 3.05 3.77
C GLY A 362 -17.48 3.75 2.51
N HIS A 363 -18.79 3.72 2.30
CA HIS A 363 -19.47 4.41 1.19
C HIS A 363 -20.82 4.94 1.64
N VAL A 364 -21.16 6.14 1.17
CA VAL A 364 -22.42 6.82 1.49
C VAL A 364 -23.11 7.20 0.20
N ALA A 365 -24.39 6.87 0.11
CA ALA A 365 -25.26 7.22 -0.99
C ALA A 365 -26.58 7.79 -0.48
N ILE A 366 -27.31 8.46 -1.35
CA ILE A 366 -28.63 9.00 -1.02
C ILE A 366 -29.67 8.28 -1.89
N TRP A 367 -30.69 7.71 -1.26
CA TRP A 367 -31.87 7.22 -1.97
C TRP A 367 -32.74 8.40 -2.38
N VAL A 368 -32.73 8.75 -3.67
CA VAL A 368 -33.65 9.75 -4.22
C VAL A 368 -34.99 9.13 -4.64
N GLY A 369 -35.00 7.81 -4.86
CA GLY A 369 -36.19 7.07 -5.27
C GLY A 369 -36.31 6.89 -6.77
N ASP A 370 -37.25 6.05 -7.17
CA ASP A 370 -37.59 5.82 -8.57
C ASP A 370 -38.76 6.73 -9.00
N ARG A 371 -39.44 6.38 -10.11
CA ARG A 371 -40.59 7.14 -10.61
C ARG A 371 -41.68 7.36 -9.54
N ASP A 372 -41.89 6.41 -8.64
CA ASP A 372 -42.95 6.48 -7.64
C ASP A 372 -42.63 7.50 -6.54
N ALA A 373 -41.35 7.88 -6.38
CA ALA A 373 -40.90 8.92 -5.47
C ALA A 373 -41.12 10.35 -5.98
N ILE A 374 -41.42 10.56 -7.27
CA ILE A 374 -41.55 11.89 -7.88
C ILE A 374 -42.57 12.80 -7.16
N PRO A 375 -43.78 12.34 -6.78
CA PRO A 375 -44.72 13.18 -6.05
C PRO A 375 -44.15 13.68 -4.71
N GLU A 376 -43.40 12.83 -4.02
CA GLU A 376 -42.78 13.16 -2.75
C GLU A 376 -41.58 14.10 -2.93
N LEU A 377 -40.72 13.86 -3.92
CA LEU A 377 -39.65 14.79 -4.30
C LEU A 377 -40.18 16.18 -4.67
N LYS A 378 -41.34 16.25 -5.35
CA LYS A 378 -42.03 17.51 -5.65
C LYS A 378 -42.58 18.17 -4.39
N ARG A 379 -43.15 17.40 -3.46
CA ARG A 379 -43.65 17.88 -2.17
C ARG A 379 -42.51 18.46 -1.32
N LEU A 380 -41.34 17.83 -1.35
CA LEU A 380 -40.13 18.26 -0.65
C LEU A 380 -39.40 19.42 -1.34
N GLY A 381 -39.81 19.81 -2.55
CA GLY A 381 -39.16 20.87 -3.34
C GLY A 381 -37.86 20.44 -4.03
N VAL A 382 -37.40 19.20 -3.82
CA VAL A 382 -36.15 18.67 -4.38
C VAL A 382 -36.25 18.53 -5.88
N TRP A 383 -37.40 18.10 -6.41
CA TRP A 383 -37.60 17.86 -7.84
C TRP A 383 -37.31 19.10 -8.70
N GLN A 384 -37.62 20.28 -8.18
CA GLN A 384 -37.43 21.57 -8.83
C GLN A 384 -35.98 22.05 -8.74
N GLU A 385 -35.24 21.63 -7.72
CA GLU A 385 -33.82 21.94 -7.53
C GLU A 385 -32.91 21.06 -8.40
N LEU A 386 -33.35 19.87 -8.82
CA LEU A 386 -32.54 18.92 -9.58
C LEU A 386 -31.81 19.53 -10.80
N PRO A 387 -32.42 20.39 -11.64
CA PRO A 387 -31.70 21.01 -12.76
C PRO A 387 -30.56 21.93 -12.32
N ARG A 388 -30.71 22.63 -11.19
CA ARG A 388 -29.67 23.50 -10.63
C ARG A 388 -28.50 22.65 -10.09
N ILE A 389 -28.82 21.59 -9.35
CA ILE A 389 -27.82 20.66 -8.80
C ILE A 389 -27.08 19.94 -9.94
N GLU A 390 -27.80 19.53 -11.00
CA GLU A 390 -27.19 18.93 -12.18
C GLU A 390 -26.20 19.89 -12.85
N ALA A 391 -26.56 21.16 -13.03
CA ALA A 391 -25.66 22.15 -13.62
C ALA A 391 -24.36 22.30 -12.80
N GLU A 392 -24.48 22.29 -11.47
CA GLU A 392 -23.34 22.32 -10.54
C GLU A 392 -22.49 21.04 -10.62
N ALA A 393 -23.14 19.86 -10.71
CA ALA A 393 -22.48 18.58 -10.92
C ALA A 393 -21.66 18.55 -12.22
N ARG A 394 -22.20 19.10 -13.30
CA ARG A 394 -21.51 19.19 -14.60
C ARG A 394 -20.34 20.17 -14.55
N SER A 395 -20.50 21.34 -13.93
CA SER A 395 -19.45 22.37 -13.93
C SER A 395 -18.30 22.07 -12.98
N ASN A 396 -18.60 21.48 -11.81
CA ASN A 396 -17.63 21.37 -10.71
C ASN A 396 -17.11 19.94 -10.54
N PHE A 397 -17.88 18.94 -10.97
CA PHE A 397 -17.61 17.53 -10.67
C PHE A 397 -17.59 16.62 -11.91
N GLY A 398 -17.63 17.20 -13.12
CA GLY A 398 -17.41 16.47 -14.36
C GLY A 398 -18.53 15.49 -14.75
N TYR A 399 -19.76 15.69 -14.27
CA TYR A 399 -20.88 14.79 -14.58
C TYR A 399 -21.21 14.74 -16.09
N ASP A 400 -21.16 13.55 -16.69
CA ASP A 400 -21.45 13.32 -18.11
C ASP A 400 -22.70 12.45 -18.36
N GLY A 401 -23.41 12.05 -17.30
CA GLY A 401 -24.60 11.20 -17.37
C GLY A 401 -25.88 11.88 -17.87
N PRO A 402 -27.02 11.15 -17.92
CA PRO A 402 -28.34 11.69 -18.29
C PRO A 402 -28.79 12.77 -17.31
N SER A 403 -29.82 13.56 -17.63
CA SER A 403 -30.31 14.52 -16.62
C SER A 403 -30.79 13.80 -15.36
N PHE A 404 -30.66 14.43 -14.19
CA PHE A 404 -31.04 13.79 -12.93
C PHE A 404 -32.51 13.39 -12.91
N GLN A 405 -33.38 14.22 -13.51
CA GLN A 405 -34.80 13.91 -13.68
C GLN A 405 -35.01 12.68 -14.60
N ALA A 406 -34.31 12.60 -15.74
CA ALA A 406 -34.43 11.47 -16.66
C ALA A 406 -33.89 10.17 -16.05
N ALA A 407 -32.85 10.26 -15.21
CA ALA A 407 -32.30 9.13 -14.48
C ALA A 407 -33.32 8.55 -13.50
N ILE A 408 -33.96 9.40 -12.68
CA ILE A 408 -35.01 9.00 -11.73
C ILE A 408 -36.22 8.40 -12.47
N GLU A 409 -36.65 9.02 -13.57
CA GLU A 409 -37.74 8.51 -14.41
C GLU A 409 -37.46 7.13 -15.03
N SER A 410 -36.16 6.78 -15.11
CA SER A 410 -35.62 5.51 -15.61
C SER A 410 -35.14 4.59 -14.48
N ASN A 411 -35.65 4.77 -13.25
CA ASN A 411 -35.38 3.95 -12.06
C ASN A 411 -33.91 3.94 -11.58
N HIS A 412 -33.15 5.00 -11.85
CA HIS A 412 -31.84 5.23 -11.26
C HIS A 412 -32.03 6.11 -10.02
N GLY A 413 -32.37 5.46 -8.91
CA GLY A 413 -32.82 6.11 -7.68
C GLY A 413 -31.77 6.27 -6.58
N VAL A 414 -30.50 5.92 -6.85
CA VAL A 414 -29.40 6.06 -5.89
C VAL A 414 -28.42 7.12 -6.38
N LEU A 415 -28.24 8.20 -5.64
CA LEU A 415 -27.23 9.22 -5.89
C LEU A 415 -25.94 8.83 -5.15
N GLU A 416 -24.85 8.64 -5.90
CA GLU A 416 -23.56 8.18 -5.37
C GLU A 416 -22.45 9.14 -5.75
N ALA A 417 -21.50 9.36 -4.84
CA ALA A 417 -20.22 10.00 -5.16
C ALA A 417 -19.17 8.90 -5.37
N LEU A 418 -18.74 8.70 -6.61
CA LEU A 418 -17.75 7.70 -7.00
C LEU A 418 -16.44 8.38 -7.42
N ARG A 419 -15.37 7.60 -7.57
CA ARG A 419 -14.07 8.10 -8.09
C ARG A 419 -14.19 8.70 -9.50
N THR A 420 -15.21 8.27 -10.26
CA THR A 420 -15.54 8.77 -11.61
C THR A 420 -16.39 10.04 -11.59
N GLY A 421 -16.86 10.48 -10.41
CA GLY A 421 -17.73 11.64 -10.23
C GLY A 421 -19.04 11.28 -9.53
N VAL A 422 -19.96 12.24 -9.50
CA VAL A 422 -21.32 12.05 -8.95
C VAL A 422 -22.19 11.36 -9.99
N GLU A 423 -22.78 10.21 -9.68
CA GLU A 423 -23.60 9.42 -10.60
C GLU A 423 -24.98 9.09 -9.97
N LEU A 424 -26.01 8.91 -10.82
CA LEU A 424 -27.25 8.25 -10.41
C LEU A 424 -27.27 6.81 -10.92
N ASN A 425 -27.42 5.87 -10.00
CA ASN A 425 -27.38 4.43 -10.24
C ASN A 425 -28.66 3.74 -9.80
N THR A 426 -28.82 2.50 -10.27
CA THR A 426 -29.88 1.61 -9.79
C THR A 426 -29.50 1.05 -8.41
N PHE A 427 -30.50 0.73 -7.59
CA PHE A 427 -30.29 0.05 -6.30
C PHE A 427 -29.50 -1.26 -6.47
N ALA A 428 -29.84 -2.03 -7.52
CA ALA A 428 -29.15 -3.26 -7.86
C ALA A 428 -27.65 -3.06 -8.14
N ARG A 429 -27.26 -1.97 -8.82
CA ARG A 429 -25.84 -1.66 -9.04
C ARG A 429 -25.15 -1.31 -7.72
N CYS A 430 -25.76 -0.44 -6.91
CA CYS A 430 -25.22 0.01 -5.63
C CYS A 430 -24.89 -1.16 -4.67
N ILE A 431 -25.78 -2.14 -4.53
CA ILE A 431 -25.57 -3.28 -3.60
C ILE A 431 -24.66 -4.40 -4.15
N ASN A 432 -24.26 -4.32 -5.41
CA ASN A 432 -23.42 -5.33 -6.09
C ASN A 432 -22.04 -4.79 -6.51
N ASN A 433 -21.66 -3.62 -6.00
CA ASN A 433 -20.37 -2.98 -6.26
C ASN A 433 -19.17 -3.77 -5.72
#